data_AF-A0A1D1V3T1-F1
#
_entry.id   AF-A0A1D1V3T1-F1
#
_cell.length_a   1.000
_cell.length_b   1.000
_cell.length_c   1.000
_cell.angle_alpha   90.00
_cell.angle_beta   90.00
_cell.angle_gamma   90.00
#
_symmetry.space_group_name_H-M   'P 1'
#
loop_
_entity.id
_entity.type
_entity.pdbx_description
1 polymer ?
#
loop_
_entity_poly.entity_id
_entity_poly.type
_entity_poly.pdbx_seq_one_letter_code
_entity_poly.pdbx_strand_id
1 'polypeptide(L)'
;MTEEAEDNAMDSWEVRWRHRLDWQKILNISEVVRVLASRCCFFWNLSRYFGKPKPSVPKSASVGSSGKPLFGGSAWKGCCLILDLVLGRCLVSWIMQDGGIHCNNLLGSCLQMLRSGVFNLTGVIDWLMNNPAGLKLNKELAHTLGAFFKHHISLWQMYIVYLTSFLEGHDSLLCSFGLLGVSFHSALIADCISLFTVHVHCFYIYMARLFNIQLRGLVSLGRFFRGKKWNPLRERVDHVSSSVDQLFVGSLIMMVFVFLLPTIMTFYFVFASLHVVVRALQIPFKIASRWIEKLPVEDEKSAAPKSSSERSAVRSAEESKSSLFVNSCWKILSGEVM
;
A
#
# COMPACT_ATOMS: atom_id res chain seq x y z
N MET A 1 33.03 -2.04 7.61
CA MET A 1 31.65 -1.97 8.12
C MET A 1 31.56 -2.96 9.25
N THR A 2 31.38 -2.48 10.48
CA THR A 2 31.39 -3.31 11.69
C THR A 2 30.15 -4.20 11.74
N GLU A 3 30.29 -5.46 12.13
CA GLU A 3 29.22 -6.48 12.21
C GLU A 3 28.01 -6.03 13.06
N GLU A 4 28.22 -5.05 13.94
CA GLU A 4 27.23 -4.35 14.75
C GLU A 4 26.27 -3.48 13.91
N ALA A 5 26.68 -3.03 12.72
CA ALA A 5 25.84 -2.28 11.79
C ALA A 5 24.83 -3.17 11.05
N GLU A 6 25.16 -4.43 10.78
CA GLU A 6 24.22 -5.38 10.16
C GLU A 6 23.13 -5.83 11.13
N ASP A 7 23.48 -6.09 12.39
CA ASP A 7 22.49 -6.41 13.44
C ASP A 7 21.55 -5.24 13.71
N ASN A 8 22.09 -4.02 13.84
CA ASN A 8 21.28 -2.82 14.02
C ASN A 8 20.38 -2.54 12.80
N ALA A 9 20.83 -2.83 11.58
CA ALA A 9 19.98 -2.77 10.38
C ALA A 9 18.87 -3.85 10.42
N MET A 10 19.18 -5.01 11.00
CA MET A 10 18.28 -6.16 11.05
C MET A 10 17.24 -6.10 12.18
N ASP A 11 17.53 -5.41 13.28
CA ASP A 11 16.54 -5.12 14.34
C ASP A 11 15.71 -3.87 13.99
N SER A 12 16.30 -2.90 13.27
CA SER A 12 15.58 -1.73 12.74
C SER A 12 14.41 -2.12 11.82
N TRP A 13 14.54 -3.15 10.99
CA TRP A 13 13.43 -3.57 10.12
C TRP A 13 12.26 -4.18 10.90
N GLU A 14 12.54 -4.89 12.00
CA GLU A 14 11.52 -5.57 12.80
C GLU A 14 10.75 -4.59 13.70
N VAL A 15 11.46 -3.62 14.29
CA VAL A 15 10.86 -2.51 15.04
C VAL A 15 10.02 -1.61 14.13
N ARG A 16 10.46 -1.40 12.88
CA ARG A 16 9.72 -0.62 11.86
C ARG A 16 8.36 -1.25 11.51
N TRP A 17 8.21 -2.56 11.66
CA TRP A 17 6.97 -3.30 11.39
C TRP A 17 5.98 -3.27 12.57
N ARG A 18 6.46 -3.27 13.81
CA ARG A 18 5.61 -3.43 15.01
C ARG A 18 4.89 -2.15 15.46
N HIS A 19 5.38 -0.97 15.09
CA HIS A 19 5.01 0.27 15.82
C HIS A 19 4.38 1.42 15.02
N ARG A 20 3.80 1.20 13.82
CA ARG A 20 3.15 2.30 13.08
C ARG A 20 1.80 1.97 12.45
N LEU A 21 0.75 1.96 13.27
CA LEU A 21 -0.58 2.37 12.81
C LEU A 21 -0.65 3.90 12.77
N ASP A 22 0.00 4.50 11.76
CA ASP A 22 -0.24 5.90 11.42
C ASP A 22 -1.59 6.02 10.71
N TRP A 23 -2.42 7.00 11.06
CA TRP A 23 -3.69 7.28 10.36
C TRP A 23 -3.52 7.46 8.85
N GLN A 24 -2.40 8.03 8.41
CA GLN A 24 -2.04 8.14 6.99
C GLN A 24 -1.87 6.77 6.32
N LYS A 25 -1.44 5.73 7.04
CA LYS A 25 -1.34 4.37 6.50
C LYS A 25 -2.70 3.69 6.42
N ILE A 26 -3.59 3.93 7.39
CA ILE A 26 -4.97 3.40 7.37
C ILE A 26 -5.77 4.02 6.21
N LEU A 27 -5.67 5.34 6.03
CA LEU A 27 -6.26 6.04 4.87
C LEU A 27 -5.60 5.64 3.53
N ASN A 28 -4.42 5.02 3.58
CA ASN A 28 -3.76 4.45 2.40
C ASN A 28 -4.12 2.99 2.12
N ILE A 29 -4.91 2.34 2.97
CA ILE A 29 -5.36 0.95 2.76
C ILE A 29 -6.34 0.88 1.58
N SER A 30 -7.26 1.85 1.50
CA SER A 30 -8.23 1.97 0.40
C SER A 30 -8.06 3.31 -0.30
N GLU A 31 -7.84 3.26 -1.61
CA GLU A 31 -7.76 4.45 -2.45
C GLU A 31 -9.12 5.18 -2.47
N VAL A 32 -10.23 4.44 -2.39
CA VAL A 32 -11.59 5.00 -2.34
C VAL A 32 -11.80 5.88 -1.12
N VAL A 33 -11.45 5.38 0.08
CA VAL A 33 -11.59 6.14 1.33
C VAL A 33 -10.79 7.44 1.26
N ARG A 34 -9.60 7.41 0.65
CA ARG A 34 -8.77 8.61 0.48
C ARG A 34 -9.41 9.64 -0.43
N VAL A 35 -9.90 9.23 -1.61
CA VAL A 35 -10.56 10.14 -2.56
C VAL A 35 -11.82 10.75 -1.93
N LEU A 36 -12.59 9.97 -1.19
CA LEU A 36 -13.73 10.47 -0.40
C LEU A 36 -13.30 11.52 0.63
N ALA A 37 -12.31 11.19 1.47
CA ALA A 37 -11.82 12.11 2.51
C ALA A 37 -11.29 13.42 1.91
N SER A 38 -10.55 13.32 0.80
CA SER A 38 -9.99 14.46 0.05
C SER A 38 -11.08 15.40 -0.46
N ARG A 39 -12.15 14.85 -1.04
CA ARG A 39 -13.30 15.62 -1.52
C ARG A 39 -14.12 16.22 -0.37
N CYS A 40 -14.35 15.47 0.70
CA CYS A 40 -15.02 15.99 1.89
C CYS A 40 -14.25 17.18 2.49
N CYS A 41 -12.92 17.09 2.59
CA CYS A 41 -12.07 18.19 3.04
C CYS A 41 -12.14 19.41 2.11
N PHE A 42 -12.17 19.19 0.79
CA PHE A 42 -12.33 20.28 -0.18
C PHE A 42 -13.66 21.02 0.02
N PHE A 43 -14.79 20.31 0.08
CA PHE A 43 -16.10 20.92 0.28
C PHE A 43 -16.24 21.61 1.65
N TRP A 44 -15.64 21.03 2.70
CA TRP A 44 -15.59 21.63 4.03
C TRP A 44 -14.85 22.97 4.04
N ASN A 45 -13.69 23.04 3.38
CA ASN A 45 -12.91 24.27 3.26
C ASN A 45 -13.62 25.33 2.39
N LEU A 46 -14.31 24.89 1.34
CA LEU A 46 -15.09 25.76 0.47
C LEU A 46 -16.27 26.39 1.23
N SER A 47 -17.00 25.60 2.02
CA SER A 47 -18.09 26.07 2.89
C SER A 47 -17.62 27.17 3.86
N ARG A 48 -16.43 27.02 4.46
CA ARG A 48 -15.83 28.06 5.32
C ARG A 48 -15.39 29.32 4.55
N TYR A 49 -15.06 29.19 3.27
CA TYR A 49 -14.69 30.34 2.43
C TYR A 49 -15.91 31.21 2.12
N PHE A 50 -17.06 30.59 1.86
CA PHE A 50 -18.33 31.29 1.63
C PHE A 50 -19.04 31.72 2.92
N GLY A 51 -18.77 31.06 4.05
CA GLY A 51 -19.38 31.35 5.36
C GLY A 51 -18.75 32.49 6.15
N LYS A 52 -17.67 33.12 5.68
CA LYS A 52 -17.11 34.32 6.32
C LYS A 52 -17.67 35.59 5.68
N PRO A 53 -18.34 36.49 6.43
CA PRO A 53 -18.68 37.81 5.91
C PRO A 53 -17.39 38.54 5.53
N LYS A 54 -17.38 39.18 4.36
CA LYS A 54 -16.26 40.01 3.89
C LYS A 54 -15.88 41.00 5.01
N PRO A 55 -14.64 40.99 5.52
CA PRO A 55 -14.19 42.09 6.36
C PRO A 55 -14.15 43.36 5.51
N SER A 56 -14.87 44.39 5.94
CA SER A 56 -14.80 45.74 5.38
C SER A 56 -13.41 46.31 5.64
N VAL A 57 -12.52 46.22 4.65
CA VAL A 57 -11.21 46.89 4.69
C VAL A 57 -11.31 48.21 3.92
N PRO A 58 -10.85 49.35 4.47
CA PRO A 58 -10.93 50.65 3.82
C PRO A 58 -10.01 50.73 2.60
N LYS A 59 -10.46 51.46 1.58
CA LYS A 59 -9.73 51.71 0.34
C LYS A 59 -8.54 52.63 0.61
N SER A 60 -7.31 52.15 0.47
CA SER A 60 -6.20 52.96 -0.04
C SER A 60 -5.04 52.10 -0.56
N ALA A 61 -4.31 52.69 -1.51
CA ALA A 61 -3.07 52.24 -2.15
C ALA A 61 -3.16 51.22 -3.31
N SER A 62 -3.18 51.79 -4.51
CA SER A 62 -2.89 51.20 -5.81
C SER A 62 -1.40 50.87 -5.99
N VAL A 63 -1.06 49.64 -6.38
CA VAL A 63 0.22 49.32 -7.06
C VAL A 63 0.02 48.14 -8.03
N GLY A 64 0.51 48.30 -9.26
CA GLY A 64 1.07 47.21 -10.08
C GLY A 64 0.10 46.30 -10.83
N SER A 65 -0.11 46.59 -12.11
CA SER A 65 -0.68 45.66 -13.09
C SER A 65 0.38 44.62 -13.48
N SER A 66 0.28 43.41 -12.92
CA SER A 66 0.84 42.18 -13.52
C SER A 66 -0.33 41.26 -13.79
N GLY A 67 -0.37 40.65 -14.98
CA GLY A 67 -1.47 39.82 -15.45
C GLY A 67 -1.85 38.77 -14.42
N LYS A 68 -2.98 39.00 -13.74
CA LYS A 68 -3.53 38.07 -12.76
C LYS A 68 -3.94 36.81 -13.52
N PRO A 69 -3.56 35.60 -13.09
CA PRO A 69 -4.17 34.40 -13.63
C PRO A 69 -5.69 34.53 -13.44
N LEU A 70 -6.43 34.39 -14.54
CA LEU A 70 -7.87 34.67 -14.62
C LEU A 70 -8.72 33.80 -13.68
N PHE A 71 -8.12 32.80 -13.03
CA PHE A 71 -8.75 31.88 -12.09
C PHE A 71 -7.81 31.63 -10.90
N GLY A 72 -8.25 31.94 -9.67
CA GLY A 72 -7.51 31.57 -8.47
C GLY A 72 -7.40 30.05 -8.29
N GLY A 73 -6.34 29.55 -7.64
CA GLY A 73 -6.05 28.11 -7.55
C GLY A 73 -7.20 27.23 -7.04
N SER A 74 -8.06 27.75 -6.16
CA SER A 74 -9.28 27.05 -5.70
C SER A 74 -10.34 26.90 -6.79
N ALA A 75 -10.45 27.89 -7.68
CA ALA A 75 -11.39 27.87 -8.79
C ALA A 75 -10.90 26.91 -9.90
N TRP A 76 -9.59 26.86 -10.16
CA TRP A 76 -8.98 25.87 -11.06
C TRP A 76 -9.24 24.42 -10.59
N LYS A 77 -9.03 24.15 -9.29
CA LYS A 77 -9.37 22.85 -8.70
C LYS A 77 -10.85 22.49 -8.82
N GLY A 78 -11.73 23.47 -8.66
CA GLY A 78 -13.17 23.31 -8.89
C GLY A 78 -13.49 22.91 -10.33
N CYS A 79 -12.88 23.57 -11.32
CA CYS A 79 -13.03 23.20 -12.73
C CYS A 79 -12.54 21.78 -13.03
N CYS A 80 -11.38 21.38 -12.51
CA CYS A 80 -10.88 20.01 -12.66
C CYS A 80 -11.80 18.97 -12.01
N LEU A 81 -12.42 19.28 -10.87
CA LEU A 81 -13.41 18.42 -10.22
C LEU A 81 -14.67 18.26 -11.09
N ILE A 82 -15.18 19.34 -11.67
CA ILE A 82 -16.34 19.28 -12.57
C ILE A 82 -16.00 18.42 -13.81
N LEU A 83 -14.81 18.60 -14.39
CA LEU A 83 -14.34 17.78 -15.49
C LEU A 83 -14.28 16.29 -15.11
N ASP A 84 -13.76 15.95 -13.92
CA ASP A 84 -13.70 14.58 -13.40
C ASP A 84 -15.10 13.95 -13.26
N LEU A 85 -16.08 14.73 -12.81
CA LEU A 85 -17.49 14.29 -12.68
C LEU A 85 -18.15 14.08 -14.04
N VAL A 86 -17.95 15.00 -14.99
CA VAL A 86 -18.51 14.89 -16.34
C VAL A 86 -17.92 13.67 -17.07
N LEU A 87 -16.59 13.51 -17.03
CA LEU A 87 -15.93 12.35 -17.61
C LEU A 87 -16.40 11.04 -16.96
N GLY A 88 -16.63 11.03 -15.64
CA GLY A 88 -17.15 9.85 -14.94
C GLY A 88 -18.56 9.48 -15.39
N ARG A 89 -19.43 10.48 -15.58
CA ARG A 89 -20.78 10.24 -16.11
C ARG A 89 -20.75 9.75 -17.56
N CYS A 90 -19.90 10.31 -18.42
CA CYS A 90 -19.72 9.80 -19.78
C CYS A 90 -19.25 8.34 -19.77
N LEU A 91 -18.31 7.99 -18.89
CA LEU A 91 -17.78 6.64 -18.75
C LEU A 91 -18.85 5.64 -18.26
N VAL A 92 -19.65 6.00 -17.26
CA VAL A 92 -20.77 5.16 -16.80
C VAL A 92 -21.81 4.99 -17.89
N SER A 93 -22.16 6.07 -18.60
CA SER A 93 -23.11 6.01 -19.71
C SER A 93 -22.64 5.09 -20.83
N TRP A 94 -21.33 5.07 -21.10
CA TRP A 94 -20.73 4.16 -22.09
C TRP A 94 -20.77 2.70 -21.62
N ILE A 95 -20.43 2.43 -20.35
CA ILE A 95 -20.47 1.07 -19.77
C ILE A 95 -21.92 0.51 -19.71
N MET A 96 -22.89 1.38 -19.44
CA MET A 96 -24.32 1.03 -19.37
C MET A 96 -25.01 1.04 -20.74
N GLN A 97 -24.31 1.44 -21.81
CA GLN A 97 -24.87 1.42 -23.15
C GLN A 97 -25.19 -0.02 -23.57
N ASP A 98 -26.26 -0.18 -24.37
CA ASP A 98 -26.77 -1.47 -24.84
C ASP A 98 -27.18 -2.43 -23.71
N GLY A 99 -27.79 -1.91 -22.64
CA GLY A 99 -28.38 -2.73 -21.58
C GLY A 99 -27.35 -3.45 -20.69
N GLY A 100 -26.13 -2.91 -20.57
CA GLY A 100 -25.09 -3.45 -19.69
C GLY A 100 -24.26 -4.61 -20.29
N ILE A 101 -24.40 -4.88 -21.59
CA ILE A 101 -23.59 -5.91 -22.28
C ILE A 101 -22.09 -5.62 -22.14
N HIS A 102 -21.68 -4.35 -22.28
CA HIS A 102 -20.29 -3.95 -22.12
C HIS A 102 -19.78 -4.20 -20.70
N CYS A 103 -20.59 -3.92 -19.68
CA CYS A 103 -20.27 -4.21 -18.28
C CYS A 103 -20.04 -5.71 -18.06
N ASN A 104 -20.96 -6.55 -18.55
CA ASN A 104 -20.85 -8.01 -18.42
C ASN A 104 -19.63 -8.58 -19.16
N ASN A 105 -19.33 -8.06 -20.36
CA ASN A 105 -18.14 -8.47 -21.12
C ASN A 105 -16.83 -8.06 -20.43
N LEU A 106 -16.77 -6.84 -19.88
CA LEU A 106 -15.61 -6.38 -19.11
C LEU A 106 -15.42 -7.18 -17.83
N LEU A 107 -16.50 -7.43 -17.08
CA LEU A 107 -16.48 -8.26 -15.88
C LEU A 107 -16.02 -9.68 -16.21
N GLY A 108 -16.62 -10.31 -17.22
CA GLY A 108 -16.23 -11.65 -17.70
C GLY A 108 -14.77 -11.73 -18.12
N SER A 109 -14.26 -10.71 -18.83
CA SER A 109 -12.84 -10.63 -19.21
C SER A 109 -11.92 -10.51 -17.99
N CYS A 110 -12.28 -9.68 -17.01
CA CYS A 110 -11.53 -9.55 -15.76
C CYS A 110 -11.50 -10.87 -14.98
N LEU A 111 -12.64 -11.55 -14.88
CA LEU A 111 -12.75 -12.84 -14.22
C LEU A 111 -11.92 -13.92 -14.93
N GLN A 112 -11.92 -13.92 -16.26
CA GLN A 112 -11.09 -14.82 -17.05
C GLN A 112 -9.60 -14.57 -16.80
N MET A 113 -9.17 -13.30 -16.74
CA MET A 113 -7.80 -12.94 -16.39
C MET A 113 -7.41 -13.42 -14.98
N LEU A 114 -8.31 -13.24 -13.99
CA LEU A 114 -8.08 -13.72 -12.63
C LEU A 114 -7.93 -15.25 -12.58
N ARG A 115 -8.82 -15.97 -13.27
CA ARG A 115 -8.78 -17.44 -13.35
C ARG A 115 -7.51 -17.93 -14.06
N SER A 116 -7.11 -17.29 -15.14
CA SER A 116 -5.85 -17.57 -15.82
C SER A 116 -4.64 -17.30 -14.92
N GLY A 117 -4.66 -16.20 -14.15
CA GLY A 117 -3.63 -15.88 -13.17
C GLY A 117 -3.43 -16.97 -12.12
N VAL A 118 -4.53 -17.53 -11.59
CA VAL A 118 -4.48 -18.65 -10.63
C VAL A 118 -3.87 -19.91 -11.25
N PHE A 119 -4.24 -20.23 -12.49
CA PHE A 119 -3.67 -21.38 -13.21
C PHE A 119 -2.17 -21.21 -13.44
N ASN A 120 -1.76 -20.02 -13.93
CA ASN A 120 -0.35 -19.70 -14.15
C ASN A 120 0.46 -19.76 -12.85
N LEU A 121 -0.09 -19.25 -11.74
CA LEU A 121 0.56 -19.30 -10.44
C LEU A 121 0.78 -20.74 -9.95
N THR A 122 -0.21 -21.61 -10.16
CA THR A 122 -0.09 -23.04 -9.84
C THR A 122 1.02 -23.69 -10.68
N GLY A 123 1.05 -23.39 -11.99
CA GLY A 123 2.12 -23.85 -12.89
C GLY A 123 3.52 -23.36 -12.49
N VAL A 124 3.65 -22.12 -12.02
CA VAL A 124 4.91 -21.59 -11.50
C VAL A 124 5.35 -22.34 -10.24
N ILE A 125 4.42 -22.71 -9.35
CA ILE A 125 4.74 -23.51 -8.15
C ILE A 125 5.15 -24.94 -8.55
N ASP A 126 4.46 -25.54 -9.51
CA ASP A 126 4.85 -26.85 -10.07
C ASP A 126 6.26 -26.81 -10.67
N TRP A 127 6.59 -25.74 -11.39
CA TRP A 127 7.93 -25.54 -11.92
C TRP A 127 8.98 -25.36 -10.81
N LEU A 128 8.66 -24.63 -9.74
CA LEU A 128 9.52 -24.48 -8.56
C LEU A 128 9.77 -25.79 -7.81
N MET A 129 8.80 -26.71 -7.79
CA MET A 129 8.96 -28.04 -7.19
C MET A 129 9.86 -28.97 -8.03
N ASN A 130 9.89 -28.78 -9.36
CA ASN A 130 10.56 -29.66 -10.31
C ASN A 130 11.93 -29.12 -10.78
N ASN A 131 12.80 -28.70 -9.84
CA ASN A 131 14.14 -28.17 -10.10
C ASN A 131 14.17 -26.96 -11.06
N PRO A 132 13.83 -25.75 -10.59
CA PRO A 132 13.79 -24.55 -11.42
C PRO A 132 15.17 -24.22 -12.00
N ALA A 133 15.23 -23.93 -13.30
CA ALA A 133 16.45 -23.52 -14.01
C ALA A 133 17.66 -24.46 -13.82
N GLY A 134 17.43 -25.74 -13.52
CA GLY A 134 18.50 -26.72 -13.25
C GLY A 134 19.16 -26.58 -11.86
N LEU A 135 18.64 -25.70 -10.98
CA LEU A 135 19.10 -25.60 -9.61
C LEU A 135 18.67 -26.85 -8.84
N LYS A 136 19.64 -27.55 -8.23
CA LYS A 136 19.38 -28.71 -7.37
C LYS A 136 18.91 -28.23 -6.00
N LEU A 137 17.61 -27.93 -5.91
CA LEU A 137 16.98 -27.53 -4.66
C LEU A 137 16.77 -28.72 -3.72
N ASN A 138 16.61 -28.43 -2.44
CA ASN A 138 16.14 -29.42 -1.48
C ASN A 138 14.70 -29.82 -1.83
N LYS A 139 14.53 -31.07 -2.29
CA LYS A 139 13.25 -31.59 -2.80
C LYS A 139 12.16 -31.63 -1.73
N GLU A 140 12.50 -32.05 -0.51
CA GLU A 140 11.54 -32.15 0.60
C GLU A 140 11.00 -30.76 0.96
N LEU A 141 11.89 -29.76 1.08
CA LEU A 141 11.47 -28.40 1.35
C LEU A 141 10.67 -27.80 0.18
N ALA A 142 11.10 -28.01 -1.05
CA ALA A 142 10.39 -27.49 -2.22
C ALA A 142 8.97 -28.09 -2.34
N HIS A 143 8.83 -29.39 -2.05
CA HIS A 143 7.55 -30.08 -2.08
C HIS A 143 6.62 -29.62 -0.96
N THR A 144 7.14 -29.48 0.27
CA THR A 144 6.35 -29.00 1.42
C THR A 144 5.89 -27.55 1.25
N LEU A 145 6.77 -26.64 0.81
CA LEU A 145 6.41 -25.26 0.49
C LEU A 145 5.41 -25.19 -0.68
N GLY A 146 5.64 -25.97 -1.74
CA GLY A 146 4.75 -26.04 -2.90
C GLY A 146 3.34 -26.52 -2.52
N ALA A 147 3.25 -27.59 -1.73
CA ALA A 147 1.97 -28.09 -1.22
C ALA A 147 1.25 -27.04 -0.35
N PHE A 148 1.97 -26.35 0.53
CA PHE A 148 1.43 -25.28 1.36
C PHE A 148 0.84 -24.14 0.51
N PHE A 149 1.55 -23.68 -0.52
CA PHE A 149 1.07 -22.62 -1.40
C PHE A 149 -0.09 -23.05 -2.28
N LYS A 150 -0.05 -24.25 -2.85
CA LYS A 150 -1.16 -24.81 -3.62
C LYS A 150 -2.43 -24.93 -2.77
N HIS A 151 -2.30 -25.37 -1.52
CA HIS A 151 -3.43 -25.41 -0.61
C HIS A 151 -4.03 -24.01 -0.40
N HIS A 152 -3.18 -22.99 -0.16
CA HIS A 152 -3.66 -21.60 -0.04
C HIS A 152 -4.32 -21.08 -1.33
N ILE A 153 -3.82 -21.45 -2.51
CA ILE A 153 -4.44 -21.10 -3.80
C ILE A 153 -5.83 -21.73 -3.90
N SER A 154 -6.01 -22.96 -3.43
CA SER A 154 -7.33 -23.61 -3.44
C SER A 154 -8.34 -22.88 -2.54
N LEU A 155 -7.92 -22.44 -1.36
CA LEU A 155 -8.72 -21.61 -0.47
C LEU A 155 -9.07 -20.26 -1.12
N TRP A 156 -8.09 -19.67 -1.79
CA TRP A 156 -8.27 -18.43 -2.53
C TRP A 156 -9.28 -18.55 -3.68
N GLN A 157 -9.28 -19.69 -4.38
CA GLN A 157 -10.23 -19.93 -5.47
C GLN A 157 -11.68 -19.93 -4.97
N MET A 158 -11.94 -20.49 -3.78
CA MET A 158 -13.26 -20.40 -3.15
C MET A 158 -13.65 -18.95 -2.83
N TYR A 159 -12.70 -18.16 -2.34
CA TYR A 159 -12.92 -16.74 -2.05
C TYR A 159 -13.19 -15.92 -3.32
N ILE A 160 -12.47 -16.16 -4.42
CA ILE A 160 -12.74 -15.50 -5.72
C ILE A 160 -14.14 -15.80 -6.22
N VAL A 161 -14.63 -17.04 -6.10
CA VAL A 161 -15.99 -17.39 -6.51
C VAL A 161 -17.01 -16.57 -5.73
N TYR A 162 -16.84 -16.48 -4.41
CA TYR A 162 -17.70 -15.67 -3.56
C TYR A 162 -17.67 -14.18 -3.95
N LEU A 163 -16.48 -13.61 -4.14
CA LEU A 163 -16.33 -12.23 -4.58
C LEU A 163 -16.95 -11.95 -5.94
N THR A 164 -16.81 -12.89 -6.87
CA THR A 164 -17.36 -12.80 -8.22
C THR A 164 -18.87 -12.72 -8.15
N SER A 165 -19.52 -13.65 -7.44
CA SER A 165 -20.96 -13.63 -7.23
C SER A 165 -21.43 -12.38 -6.50
N PHE A 166 -20.64 -11.86 -5.57
CA PHE A 166 -20.94 -10.59 -4.89
C PHE A 166 -20.90 -9.39 -5.84
N LEU A 167 -19.91 -9.32 -6.73
CA LEU A 167 -19.79 -8.22 -7.71
C LEU A 167 -20.86 -8.31 -8.79
N GLU A 168 -21.19 -9.51 -9.27
CA GLU A 168 -22.29 -9.73 -10.23
C GLU A 168 -23.65 -9.33 -9.63
N GLY A 169 -23.89 -9.61 -8.34
CA GLY A 169 -25.13 -9.23 -7.67
C GLY A 169 -25.29 -7.74 -7.37
N HIS A 170 -24.21 -6.95 -7.43
CA HIS A 170 -24.20 -5.52 -7.09
C HIS A 170 -23.59 -4.65 -8.21
N ASP A 171 -23.58 -5.14 -9.44
CA ASP A 171 -23.01 -4.49 -10.63
C ASP A 171 -23.59 -3.08 -10.86
N SER A 172 -24.90 -2.91 -10.71
CA SER A 172 -25.61 -1.64 -10.81
C SER A 172 -25.13 -0.62 -9.75
N LEU A 173 -24.89 -1.08 -8.52
CA LEU A 173 -24.35 -0.23 -7.46
C LEU A 173 -22.89 0.16 -7.75
N LEU A 174 -22.06 -0.78 -8.21
CA LEU A 174 -20.68 -0.51 -8.64
C LEU A 174 -20.62 0.52 -9.77
N CYS A 175 -21.55 0.45 -10.72
CA CYS A 175 -21.65 1.41 -11.82
C CYS A 175 -22.15 2.78 -11.32
N SER A 176 -23.08 2.82 -10.37
CA SER A 176 -23.60 4.06 -9.80
C SER A 176 -22.52 4.90 -9.10
N PHE A 177 -21.52 4.25 -8.49
CA PHE A 177 -20.38 4.93 -7.89
C PHE A 177 -19.52 5.70 -8.90
N GLY A 178 -19.55 5.33 -10.19
CA GLY A 178 -18.87 6.09 -11.25
C GLY A 178 -19.48 7.47 -11.52
N LEU A 179 -20.71 7.73 -11.05
CA LEU A 179 -21.31 9.07 -11.08
C LEU A 179 -20.58 10.09 -10.21
N LEU A 180 -19.76 9.60 -9.27
CA LEU A 180 -18.85 10.40 -8.47
C LEU A 180 -17.57 10.77 -9.24
N GLY A 181 -17.37 10.39 -10.51
CA GLY A 181 -16.24 10.84 -11.33
C GLY A 181 -15.18 9.78 -11.60
N VAL A 182 -14.32 10.03 -12.59
CA VAL A 182 -13.30 9.07 -13.07
C VAL A 182 -12.25 8.75 -12.00
N SER A 183 -11.88 9.73 -11.18
CA SER A 183 -10.94 9.53 -10.06
C SER A 183 -11.48 8.54 -9.03
N PHE A 184 -12.80 8.52 -8.81
CA PHE A 184 -13.46 7.58 -7.91
C PHE A 184 -13.49 6.17 -8.53
N HIS A 185 -13.80 6.08 -9.82
CA HIS A 185 -13.86 4.81 -10.54
C HIS A 185 -12.47 4.14 -10.62
N SER A 186 -11.42 4.92 -10.89
CA SER A 186 -10.03 4.43 -10.88
C SER A 186 -9.56 4.00 -9.48
N ALA A 187 -10.02 4.67 -8.41
CA ALA A 187 -9.78 4.26 -7.04
C ALA A 187 -10.46 2.92 -6.71
N LEU A 188 -11.72 2.73 -7.13
CA LEU A 188 -12.44 1.46 -6.98
C LEU A 188 -11.71 0.31 -7.68
N ILE A 189 -11.29 0.52 -8.93
CA ILE A 189 -10.54 -0.49 -9.70
C ILE A 189 -9.23 -0.85 -8.99
N ALA A 190 -8.48 0.14 -8.48
CA ALA A 190 -7.24 -0.11 -7.75
C ALA A 190 -7.47 -0.94 -6.47
N ASP A 191 -8.56 -0.67 -5.74
CA ASP A 191 -8.94 -1.41 -4.54
C ASP A 191 -9.42 -2.83 -4.87
N CYS A 192 -10.21 -3.00 -5.94
CA CYS A 192 -10.60 -4.32 -6.45
C CYS A 192 -9.38 -5.16 -6.85
N ILE A 193 -8.42 -4.61 -7.59
CA ILE A 193 -7.17 -5.31 -7.93
C ILE A 193 -6.43 -5.70 -6.66
N SER A 194 -6.35 -4.82 -5.65
CA SER A 194 -5.69 -5.12 -4.37
C SER A 194 -6.37 -6.26 -3.62
N LEU A 195 -7.70 -6.25 -3.60
CA LEU A 195 -8.50 -7.29 -2.98
C LEU A 195 -8.32 -8.62 -3.72
N PHE A 196 -8.38 -8.64 -5.05
CA PHE A 196 -8.17 -9.84 -5.86
C PHE A 196 -6.73 -10.40 -5.84
N THR A 197 -5.74 -9.60 -5.47
CA THR A 197 -4.33 -10.02 -5.45
C THR A 197 -3.75 -10.15 -4.04
N VAL A 198 -4.59 -10.12 -3.00
CA VAL A 198 -4.14 -10.22 -1.61
C VAL A 198 -3.38 -11.53 -1.36
N HIS A 199 -3.75 -12.64 -2.00
CA HIS A 199 -3.03 -13.92 -1.91
C HIS A 199 -1.56 -13.80 -2.33
N VAL A 200 -1.25 -13.07 -3.40
CA VAL A 200 0.13 -12.81 -3.85
C VAL A 200 0.91 -12.02 -2.80
N HIS A 201 0.27 -11.01 -2.20
CA HIS A 201 0.88 -10.23 -1.13
C HIS A 201 1.15 -11.07 0.11
N CYS A 202 0.21 -11.93 0.51
CA CYS A 202 0.39 -12.88 1.61
C CYS A 202 1.55 -13.84 1.35
N PHE A 203 1.67 -14.39 0.14
CA PHE A 203 2.77 -15.29 -0.22
C PHE A 203 4.13 -14.60 -0.14
N TYR A 204 4.22 -13.36 -0.64
CA TYR A 204 5.42 -12.54 -0.48
C TYR A 204 5.78 -12.34 1.00
N ILE A 205 4.82 -11.99 1.86
CA ILE A 205 5.07 -11.81 3.30
C ILE A 205 5.55 -13.13 3.94
N TYR A 206 4.92 -14.26 3.63
CA TYR A 206 5.30 -15.57 4.15
C TYR A 206 6.73 -15.92 3.78
N MET A 207 7.12 -15.74 2.52
CA MET A 207 8.49 -16.02 2.08
C MET A 207 9.49 -15.02 2.63
N ALA A 208 9.16 -13.73 2.67
CA ALA A 208 10.03 -12.72 3.27
C ALA A 208 10.31 -13.03 4.75
N ARG A 209 9.28 -13.45 5.49
CA ARG A 209 9.43 -13.86 6.89
C ARG A 209 10.26 -15.13 7.04
N LEU A 210 10.00 -16.14 6.21
CA LEU A 210 10.77 -17.39 6.23
C LEU A 210 12.25 -17.14 5.89
N PHE A 211 12.51 -16.32 4.87
CA PHE A 211 13.86 -15.92 4.47
C PHE A 211 14.59 -15.16 5.59
N ASN A 212 13.92 -14.23 6.26
CA ASN A 212 14.49 -13.50 7.39
C ASN A 212 14.81 -14.43 8.57
N ILE A 213 13.94 -15.39 8.89
CA ILE A 213 14.21 -16.42 9.91
C ILE A 213 15.45 -17.24 9.52
N GLN A 214 15.56 -17.61 8.26
CA GLN A 214 16.70 -18.37 7.74
C GLN A 214 18.02 -17.60 7.90
N LEU A 215 18.05 -16.33 7.50
CA LEU A 215 19.24 -15.48 7.63
C LEU A 215 19.62 -15.24 9.09
N ARG A 216 18.64 -14.94 9.95
CA ARG A 216 18.87 -14.74 11.40
C ARG A 216 19.41 -16.00 12.05
N GLY A 217 18.88 -17.17 11.66
CA GLY A 217 19.39 -18.47 12.10
C GLY A 217 20.85 -18.66 11.71
N LEU A 218 21.21 -18.41 10.45
CA LEU A 218 22.58 -18.48 9.96
C LEU A 218 23.52 -17.50 10.68
N VAL A 219 23.11 -16.26 10.86
CA VAL A 219 23.91 -15.23 11.56
C VAL A 219 24.12 -15.61 13.03
N SER A 220 23.07 -16.09 13.71
CA SER A 220 23.15 -16.56 15.10
C SER A 220 24.10 -17.75 15.24
N LEU A 221 24.00 -18.73 14.34
CA LEU A 221 24.92 -19.89 14.30
C LEU A 221 26.36 -19.46 13.96
N GLY A 222 26.53 -18.47 13.07
CA GLY A 222 27.82 -17.88 12.76
C GLY A 222 28.49 -17.24 13.98
N ARG A 223 27.71 -16.57 14.84
CA ARG A 223 28.19 -16.06 16.14
C ARG A 223 28.55 -17.18 17.10
N PHE A 224 27.72 -18.21 17.14
CA PHE A 224 27.92 -19.39 17.97
C PHE A 224 29.28 -20.07 17.68
N PHE A 225 29.68 -20.23 16.41
CA PHE A 225 31.02 -20.77 16.08
C PHE A 225 32.19 -19.90 16.52
N ARG A 226 31.97 -18.58 16.64
CA ARG A 226 32.99 -17.62 17.06
C ARG A 226 33.02 -17.44 18.58
N GLY A 227 32.27 -18.26 19.32
CA GLY A 227 32.12 -18.15 20.78
C GLY A 227 31.49 -16.83 21.21
N LYS A 228 30.64 -16.24 20.36
CA LYS A 228 29.95 -14.96 20.59
C LYS A 228 28.46 -15.22 20.81
N LYS A 229 27.86 -14.63 21.85
CA LYS A 229 26.43 -14.73 22.17
C LYS A 229 25.86 -13.34 22.41
N TRP A 230 24.74 -13.01 21.76
CA TRP A 230 24.02 -11.78 22.08
C TRP A 230 23.37 -11.89 23.45
N ASN A 231 23.58 -10.90 24.31
CA ASN A 231 22.97 -10.81 25.63
C ASN A 231 21.90 -9.70 25.64
N PRO A 232 20.59 -10.05 25.55
CA PRO A 232 19.52 -9.07 25.52
C PRO A 232 19.44 -8.19 26.77
N LEU A 233 19.91 -8.68 27.92
CA LEU A 233 19.85 -7.96 29.19
C LEU A 233 20.86 -6.82 29.28
N ARG A 234 21.95 -6.90 28.52
CA ARG A 234 23.06 -5.93 28.54
C ARG A 234 23.33 -5.32 27.17
N GLU A 235 22.47 -5.62 26.18
CA GLU A 235 22.53 -5.16 24.79
C GLU A 235 23.95 -5.23 24.19
N ARG A 236 24.68 -6.32 24.48
CA ARG A 236 26.07 -6.51 24.02
C ARG A 236 26.34 -7.95 23.61
N VAL A 237 27.37 -8.14 22.78
CA VAL A 237 27.89 -9.46 22.43
C VAL A 237 28.88 -9.93 23.49
N ASP A 238 28.55 -11.05 24.14
CA ASP A 238 29.36 -11.69 25.16
C ASP A 238 30.15 -12.87 24.59
N HIS A 239 31.38 -13.06 25.08
CA HIS A 239 32.16 -14.26 24.80
C HIS A 239 31.65 -15.42 25.68
N VAL A 240 31.42 -16.58 25.06
CA VAL A 240 30.99 -17.80 25.73
C VAL A 240 31.88 -18.94 25.26
N SER A 241 32.45 -19.68 26.20
CA SER A 241 33.16 -20.92 25.91
C SER A 241 32.16 -22.04 25.61
N SER A 242 32.11 -22.48 24.37
CA SER A 242 31.28 -23.61 23.92
C SER A 242 32.06 -24.92 24.05
N SER A 243 31.42 -25.99 24.52
CA SER A 243 32.03 -27.32 24.49
C SER A 243 32.12 -27.88 23.07
N VAL A 244 33.01 -28.85 22.85
CA VAL A 244 33.22 -29.46 21.52
C VAL A 244 31.92 -30.10 21.00
N ASP A 245 31.18 -30.80 21.85
CA ASP A 245 29.91 -31.45 21.49
C ASP A 245 28.86 -30.43 21.02
N GLN A 246 28.78 -29.28 21.68
CA GLN A 246 27.87 -28.20 21.30
C GLN A 246 28.25 -27.60 19.94
N LEU A 247 29.55 -27.42 19.69
CA LEU A 247 30.05 -26.93 18.40
C LEU A 247 29.74 -27.90 17.26
N PHE A 248 29.82 -29.20 17.52
CA PHE A 248 29.46 -30.24 16.57
C PHE A 248 27.97 -30.20 16.19
N VAL A 249 27.07 -30.14 17.19
CA VAL A 249 25.63 -30.01 16.93
C VAL A 249 25.30 -28.71 16.19
N GLY A 250 25.94 -27.60 16.58
CA GLY A 250 25.81 -26.33 15.86
C GLY A 250 26.22 -26.44 14.39
N SER A 251 27.30 -27.18 14.09
CA SER A 251 27.79 -27.44 12.73
C SER A 251 26.75 -28.17 11.88
N LEU A 252 26.08 -29.18 12.46
CA LEU A 252 25.01 -29.91 11.77
C LEU A 252 23.81 -29.01 11.45
N ILE A 253 23.36 -28.21 12.42
CA ILE A 253 22.25 -27.27 12.22
C ILE A 253 22.61 -26.21 11.16
N MET A 254 23.83 -25.67 11.23
CA MET A 254 24.32 -24.71 10.24
C MET A 254 24.33 -25.30 8.83
N MET A 255 24.80 -26.53 8.68
CA MET A 255 24.78 -27.25 7.40
C MET A 255 23.36 -27.36 6.84
N VAL A 256 22.39 -27.74 7.68
CA VAL A 256 20.97 -27.78 7.30
C VAL A 256 20.48 -26.39 6.85
N PHE A 257 20.77 -25.33 7.60
CA PHE A 257 20.35 -23.98 7.23
C PHE A 257 20.95 -23.53 5.89
N VAL A 258 22.24 -23.82 5.65
CA VAL A 258 22.91 -23.50 4.38
C VAL A 258 22.29 -24.28 3.22
N PHE A 259 21.92 -25.55 3.41
CA PHE A 259 21.29 -26.36 2.36
C PHE A 259 19.84 -25.98 2.06
N LEU A 260 19.09 -25.46 3.04
CA LEU A 260 17.72 -24.99 2.83
C LEU A 260 17.66 -23.58 2.22
N LEU A 261 18.71 -22.77 2.41
CA LEU A 261 18.75 -21.37 1.98
C LEU A 261 18.48 -21.18 0.47
N PRO A 262 19.08 -21.95 -0.48
CA PRO A 262 18.84 -21.77 -1.91
C PRO A 262 17.37 -21.98 -2.31
N THR A 263 16.68 -22.94 -1.67
CA THR A 263 15.26 -23.20 -1.91
C THR A 263 14.41 -22.03 -1.46
N ILE A 264 14.62 -21.55 -0.22
CA ILE A 264 13.85 -20.41 0.32
C ILE A 264 14.11 -19.15 -0.51
N MET A 265 15.37 -18.91 -0.91
CA MET A 265 15.76 -17.80 -1.77
C MET A 265 15.03 -17.81 -3.11
N THR A 266 14.98 -18.97 -3.77
CA THR A 266 14.34 -19.09 -5.08
C THR A 266 12.84 -18.79 -4.99
N PHE A 267 12.16 -19.37 -3.99
CA PHE A 267 10.74 -19.09 -3.74
C PHE A 267 10.50 -17.61 -3.42
N TYR A 268 11.34 -17.01 -2.57
CA TYR A 268 11.26 -15.59 -2.22
C TYR A 268 11.34 -14.69 -3.46
N PHE A 269 12.33 -14.89 -4.34
CA PHE A 269 12.48 -14.05 -5.54
C PHE A 269 11.31 -14.17 -6.51
N VAL A 270 10.76 -15.37 -6.71
CA VAL A 270 9.60 -15.56 -7.58
C VAL A 270 8.35 -14.87 -7.03
N PHE A 271 8.05 -15.02 -5.74
CA PHE A 271 6.89 -14.33 -5.16
C PHE A 271 7.11 -12.83 -5.01
N ALA A 272 8.35 -12.38 -4.80
CA ALA A 272 8.70 -10.96 -4.81
C ALA A 272 8.50 -10.34 -6.20
N SER A 273 8.91 -11.02 -7.27
CA SER A 273 8.71 -10.52 -8.65
C SER A 273 7.22 -10.45 -8.99
N LEU A 274 6.43 -11.47 -8.66
CA LEU A 274 4.97 -11.45 -8.82
C LEU A 274 4.33 -10.29 -8.05
N HIS A 275 4.75 -10.06 -6.80
CA HIS A 275 4.25 -8.95 -6.00
C HIS A 275 4.61 -7.59 -6.65
N VAL A 276 5.83 -7.43 -7.18
CA VAL A 276 6.22 -6.21 -7.90
C VAL A 276 5.38 -6.00 -9.16
N VAL A 277 5.13 -7.05 -9.94
CA VAL A 277 4.28 -6.98 -11.15
C VAL A 277 2.87 -6.53 -10.79
N VAL A 278 2.25 -7.13 -9.78
CA VAL A 278 0.92 -6.72 -9.29
C VAL A 278 0.92 -5.25 -8.86
N ARG A 279 1.95 -4.81 -8.12
CA ARG A 279 2.07 -3.40 -7.72
C ARG A 279 2.25 -2.48 -8.93
N ALA A 280 3.04 -2.87 -9.92
CA ALA A 280 3.22 -2.12 -11.16
C ALA A 280 1.89 -1.94 -11.92
N LEU A 281 1.06 -2.99 -11.98
CA LEU A 281 -0.28 -2.92 -12.57
C LEU A 281 -1.23 -1.97 -11.81
N GLN A 282 -1.07 -1.83 -10.49
CA GLN A 282 -1.89 -0.92 -9.68
C GLN A 282 -1.48 0.56 -9.82
N ILE A 283 -0.19 0.85 -10.07
CA ILE A 283 0.34 2.22 -10.15
C ILE A 283 -0.45 3.15 -11.09
N PRO A 284 -0.76 2.79 -12.36
CA PRO A 284 -1.46 3.69 -13.27
C PRO A 284 -2.84 4.09 -12.72
N PHE A 285 -3.61 3.15 -12.18
CA PHE A 285 -4.91 3.44 -11.58
C PHE A 285 -4.79 4.34 -10.34
N LYS A 286 -3.75 4.15 -9.51
CA LYS A 286 -3.47 5.02 -8.36
C LYS A 286 -2.99 6.41 -8.75
N ILE A 287 -2.28 6.54 -9.88
CA ILE A 287 -1.91 7.86 -10.41
C ILE A 287 -3.16 8.55 -10.95
N ALA A 288 -3.98 7.81 -11.70
CA ALA A 288 -5.24 8.29 -12.27
C ALA A 288 -6.28 8.65 -11.21
N SER A 289 -6.22 8.10 -9.99
CA SER A 289 -7.10 8.54 -8.90
C SER A 289 -6.60 9.80 -8.18
N ARG A 290 -5.30 10.10 -8.25
CA ARG A 290 -4.64 11.18 -7.49
C ARG A 290 -4.33 12.43 -8.31
N TRP A 291 -4.70 12.48 -9.59
CA TRP A 291 -4.35 13.59 -10.47
C TRP A 291 -4.91 14.94 -9.99
N ILE A 292 -6.12 14.96 -9.41
CA ILE A 292 -6.74 16.18 -8.86
C ILE A 292 -5.99 16.68 -7.61
N GLU A 293 -5.51 15.77 -6.76
CA GLU A 293 -4.82 16.11 -5.50
C GLU A 293 -3.45 16.73 -5.75
N LYS A 294 -2.74 16.23 -6.77
CA LYS A 294 -1.41 16.70 -7.12
C LYS A 294 -1.36 18.09 -7.75
N LEU A 295 -2.51 18.67 -8.11
CA LEU A 295 -2.55 20.01 -8.65
C LEU A 295 -2.14 21.03 -7.56
N PRO A 296 -1.06 21.79 -7.74
CA PRO A 296 -0.68 22.84 -6.80
C PRO A 296 -1.83 23.87 -6.74
N VAL A 297 -2.29 24.21 -5.54
CA VAL A 297 -3.02 25.48 -5.37
C VAL A 297 -1.94 26.54 -5.40
N GLU A 298 -1.81 27.26 -6.50
CA GLU A 298 -1.05 28.51 -6.47
C GLU A 298 -1.82 29.50 -5.60
N ASP A 299 -1.53 29.47 -4.29
CA ASP A 299 -1.81 30.59 -3.43
C ASP A 299 -0.75 31.65 -3.72
N GLU A 300 -1.11 32.59 -4.60
CA GLU A 300 -0.37 33.81 -4.97
C GLU A 300 -0.26 34.80 -3.78
N LYS A 301 0.10 34.30 -2.59
CA LYS A 301 0.44 35.07 -1.38
C LYS A 301 1.62 34.49 -0.59
N SER A 302 2.30 33.44 -1.08
CA SER A 302 3.46 32.84 -0.38
C SER A 302 4.83 33.18 -0.99
N ALA A 303 4.89 33.97 -2.06
CA ALA A 303 6.14 34.42 -2.68
C ALA A 303 6.88 35.54 -1.88
N ALA A 304 6.76 35.56 -0.56
CA ALA A 304 7.67 36.29 0.33
C ALA A 304 8.39 35.24 1.21
N PRO A 305 9.73 35.28 1.33
CA PRO A 305 10.46 34.27 2.08
C PRO A 305 10.10 34.36 3.57
N LYS A 306 9.21 33.48 4.03
CA LYS A 306 8.87 33.34 5.46
C LYS A 306 10.08 32.82 6.23
N SER A 307 10.47 33.59 7.24
CA SER A 307 11.57 33.27 8.16
C SER A 307 11.34 31.92 8.86
N SER A 308 12.40 31.27 9.34
CA SER A 308 12.33 29.93 9.97
C SER A 308 11.36 29.87 11.16
N SER A 309 11.16 31.00 11.85
CA SER A 309 10.22 31.18 12.96
C SER A 309 8.74 31.15 12.52
N GLU A 310 8.40 31.75 11.37
CA GLU A 310 7.02 31.69 10.85
C GLU A 310 6.67 30.30 10.32
N ARG A 311 7.66 29.56 9.81
CA ARG A 311 7.47 28.21 9.27
C ARG A 311 7.14 27.18 10.36
N SER A 312 7.73 27.33 11.56
CA SER A 312 7.40 26.50 12.72
C SER A 312 6.04 26.88 13.33
N ALA A 313 5.70 28.17 13.37
CA ALA A 313 4.39 28.64 13.83
C ALA A 313 3.24 28.15 12.93
N VAL A 314 3.44 28.16 11.61
CA VAL A 314 2.45 27.62 10.66
C VAL A 314 2.28 26.10 10.81
N ARG A 315 3.38 25.35 11.00
CA ARG A 315 3.32 23.89 11.26
C ARG A 315 2.56 23.58 12.55
N SER A 316 2.83 24.29 13.63
CA SER A 316 2.14 24.10 14.91
C SER A 316 0.64 24.45 14.81
N ALA A 317 0.30 25.49 14.03
CA ALA A 317 -1.09 25.85 13.76
C ALA A 317 -1.82 24.83 12.85
N GLU A 318 -1.12 24.18 11.91
CA GLU A 318 -1.67 23.08 11.10
C GLU A 318 -1.87 21.80 11.92
N GLU A 319 -0.94 21.46 12.81
CA GLU A 319 -1.08 20.34 13.76
C GLU A 319 -2.24 20.57 14.75
N SER A 320 -2.45 21.82 15.20
CA SER A 320 -3.61 22.18 16.03
C SER A 320 -4.94 22.09 15.27
N LYS A 321 -4.98 22.50 13.99
CA LYS A 321 -6.21 22.42 13.18
C LYS A 321 -6.57 20.99 12.76
N SER A 322 -5.57 20.18 12.45
CA SER A 322 -5.74 18.77 12.11
C SER A 322 -6.20 17.96 13.32
N SER A 323 -5.64 18.20 14.51
CA SER A 323 -6.10 17.55 15.75
C SER A 323 -7.53 17.95 16.15
N LEU A 324 -7.92 19.22 15.97
CA LEU A 324 -9.30 19.67 16.19
C LEU A 324 -10.28 19.02 15.20
N PHE A 325 -9.92 18.90 13.92
CA PHE A 325 -10.75 18.24 12.92
C PHE A 325 -10.89 16.73 13.20
N VAL A 326 -9.81 16.07 13.61
CA VAL A 326 -9.82 14.65 14.02
C VAL A 326 -10.71 14.42 15.22
N ASN A 327 -10.63 15.27 16.25
CA ASN A 327 -11.50 15.18 17.42
C ASN A 327 -12.98 15.43 17.07
N SER A 328 -13.28 16.35 16.15
CA SER A 328 -14.66 16.56 15.67
C SER A 328 -15.18 15.39 14.83
N CYS A 329 -14.38 14.82 13.94
CA CYS A 329 -14.76 13.63 13.16
C CYS A 329 -14.96 12.39 14.04
N TRP A 330 -14.09 12.20 15.04
CA TRP A 330 -14.22 11.13 16.02
C TRP A 330 -15.53 11.25 16.82
N LYS A 331 -15.87 12.44 17.32
CA LYS A 331 -17.13 12.70 18.04
C LYS A 331 -18.39 12.47 17.20
N ILE A 332 -18.32 12.72 15.89
CA ILE A 332 -19.42 12.47 14.95
C ILE A 332 -19.55 10.95 14.66
N LEU A 333 -18.43 10.23 14.57
CA LEU A 333 -18.40 8.78 14.34
C LEU A 333 -18.73 7.96 15.60
N SER A 334 -18.46 8.48 16.79
CA SER A 334 -18.74 7.81 18.07
C SER A 334 -20.16 8.05 18.59
N GLY A 335 -20.99 8.85 17.91
CA GLY A 335 -22.38 9.11 18.31
C GLY A 335 -22.53 9.96 19.57
N GLU A 336 -21.49 10.67 20.00
CA GLU A 336 -21.46 11.48 21.23
C GLU A 336 -22.05 12.89 21.08
N VAL A 337 -22.98 13.08 20.14
CA VAL A 337 -23.76 14.32 20.02
C VAL A 337 -25.25 13.99 20.14
N MET A 338 -25.68 13.87 21.39
CA MET A 338 -26.99 14.34 21.85
C MET A 338 -26.77 15.27 23.04
#